data_AF-A0A5N5D6H4-F1
#
_entry.id   AF-A0A5N5D6H4-F1
#
_cell.length_a   1.000
_cell.length_b   1.000
_cell.length_c   1.000
_cell.angle_alpha   90.00
_cell.angle_beta   90.00
_cell.angle_gamma   90.00
#
_symmetry.space_group_name_H-M   'P 1'
#
loop_
_entity.id
_entity.type
_entity.pdbx_description
1 polymer ?
#
loop_
_entity_poly.entity_id
_entity_poly.type
_entity_poly.pdbx_seq_one_letter_code
_entity_poly.pdbx_strand_id
1 'polypeptide(L)'
;MRSSLSLASLSLALGATAEPWSNGLSVNSETTKIDQKVWISGNLVSSKSDSAGMEPAVFYGFNECVDHSCGTLKAYSWSNITVHLSDADENYGNTFSLFNAASDGPTTSDGGKTWYIDSIRFAKDYLYEDDSVQECY
;
A
#
# COMPACT_ATOMS: atom_id res chain seq x y z
N MET A 1 13.74 13.72 -10.55
CA MET A 1 13.33 12.42 -11.15
C MET A 1 12.20 11.91 -10.25
N ARG A 2 10.99 11.69 -10.77
CA ARG A 2 9.83 11.28 -9.95
C ARG A 2 9.75 9.76 -9.93
N SER A 3 9.55 9.14 -8.76
CA SER A 3 9.41 7.69 -8.63
C SER A 3 7.97 7.32 -8.32
N SER A 4 7.44 6.32 -9.04
CA SER A 4 6.20 5.64 -8.69
C SER A 4 6.56 4.53 -7.69
N LEU A 5 6.14 4.67 -6.44
CA LEU A 5 6.40 3.67 -5.40
C LEU A 5 5.21 2.71 -5.33
N SER A 6 5.39 1.52 -5.91
CA SER A 6 4.44 0.41 -5.77
C SER A 6 4.60 -0.21 -4.39
N LEU A 7 3.54 -0.28 -3.59
CA LEU A 7 3.43 -1.40 -2.67
C LEU A 7 2.88 -2.58 -3.47
N ALA A 8 3.76 -3.47 -3.91
CA ALA A 8 3.36 -4.83 -4.19
C ALA A 8 2.89 -5.44 -2.86
N SER A 9 1.58 -5.61 -2.72
CA SER A 9 1.00 -6.38 -1.63
C SER A 9 1.45 -7.82 -1.83
N LEU A 10 2.57 -8.22 -1.23
CA LEU A 10 2.96 -9.63 -1.20
C LEU A 10 2.06 -10.35 -0.19
N SER A 11 0.79 -10.55 -0.56
CA SER A 11 -0.11 -11.44 0.17
C SER A 11 0.30 -12.88 -0.14
N LEU A 12 1.30 -13.38 0.58
CA LEU A 12 1.65 -14.80 0.58
C LEU A 12 0.52 -15.55 1.30
N ALA A 13 -0.55 -15.88 0.57
CA ALA A 13 -1.65 -16.66 1.09
C ALA A 13 -1.25 -18.14 1.17
N LEU A 14 -0.67 -18.55 2.30
CA LEU A 14 -0.71 -19.94 2.78
C LEU A 14 -0.77 -19.97 4.31
N GLY A 15 -1.99 -20.07 4.84
CA GLY A 15 -2.27 -20.73 6.13
C GLY A 15 -1.72 -20.11 7.42
N ALA A 16 -1.22 -18.89 7.44
CA ALA A 16 -0.77 -18.24 8.67
C ALA A 16 -1.92 -17.52 9.39
N THR A 17 -2.07 -17.76 10.69
CA THR A 17 -2.82 -16.87 11.59
C THR A 17 -2.37 -15.43 11.36
N ALA A 18 -3.30 -14.47 11.27
CA ALA A 18 -2.99 -13.07 10.99
C ALA A 18 -2.18 -12.46 12.15
N GLU A 19 -0.86 -12.63 12.12
CA GLU A 19 0.09 -11.83 12.91
C GLU A 19 -0.10 -10.35 12.52
N PRO A 20 0.03 -9.38 13.44
CA PRO A 20 -0.08 -7.97 13.07
C PRO A 20 1.12 -7.57 12.19
N TRP A 21 0.85 -7.31 10.91
CA TRP A 21 1.81 -6.71 9.99
C TRP A 21 1.66 -5.19 9.99
N SER A 22 2.78 -4.49 9.84
CA SER A 22 2.78 -3.04 9.58
C SER A 22 3.81 -2.70 8.53
N ASN A 23 3.51 -1.69 7.72
CA ASN A 23 4.41 -1.17 6.68
C ASN A 23 4.66 0.31 6.93
N GLY A 24 5.86 0.76 6.59
CA GLY A 24 6.28 2.15 6.77
C GLY A 24 7.05 2.63 5.55
N LEU A 25 6.69 3.81 5.07
CA LEU A 25 7.35 4.54 4.00
C LEU A 25 7.69 5.93 4.50
N SER A 26 8.94 6.34 4.33
CA SER A 26 9.39 7.66 4.78
C SER A 26 10.56 8.16 3.95
N VAL A 27 10.60 9.47 3.69
CA VAL A 27 11.82 10.15 3.22
C VAL A 27 12.77 10.30 4.41
N ASN A 28 13.93 9.66 4.31
CA ASN A 28 14.98 9.71 5.31
C ASN A 28 15.69 11.07 5.24
N SER A 29 15.63 11.86 6.31
CA SER A 29 16.18 13.22 6.34
C SER A 29 17.70 13.29 6.25
N GLU A 30 18.41 12.23 6.62
CA GLU A 30 19.88 12.18 6.61
C GLU A 30 20.42 11.75 5.24
N THR A 31 19.79 10.74 4.64
CA THR A 31 20.26 10.13 3.39
C THR A 31 19.53 10.64 2.15
N THR A 32 18.41 11.34 2.33
CA THR A 32 17.48 11.79 1.27
C THR A 32 16.92 10.65 0.41
N LYS A 33 16.96 9.42 0.95
CA LYS A 33 16.37 8.22 0.33
C LYS A 33 14.96 8.00 0.85
N ILE A 34 14.17 7.27 0.10
CA ILE A 34 12.89 6.73 0.52
C ILE A 34 13.16 5.34 1.11
N ASP A 35 12.86 5.19 2.40
CA ASP A 35 12.97 3.94 3.14
C ASP A 35 11.60 3.26 3.19
N GLN A 36 11.55 2.01 2.76
CA GLN A 36 10.43 1.10 2.94
C GLN A 36 10.79 0.03 3.96
N LYS A 37 9.93 -0.17 4.94
CA LYS A 37 10.12 -1.14 6.01
C LYS A 37 8.85 -1.95 6.25
N VAL A 38 9.03 -3.22 6.58
CA VAL A 38 7.95 -4.17 6.90
C VAL A 38 8.25 -4.82 8.24
N TRP A 39 7.23 -4.87 9.10
CA TRP A 39 7.32 -5.52 10.40
C TRP A 39 6.24 -6.58 10.57
N ILE A 40 6.58 -7.65 11.28
CA ILE A 40 5.64 -8.68 11.76
C ILE A 40 5.74 -8.72 13.27
N SER A 41 4.62 -8.52 13.96
CA SER A 41 4.59 -8.57 15.43
C SER A 41 5.63 -7.63 16.05
N GLY A 42 5.80 -6.45 15.44
CA GLY A 42 6.76 -5.42 15.85
C GLY A 42 8.22 -5.68 15.44
N ASN A 43 8.55 -6.84 14.90
CA ASN A 43 9.91 -7.18 14.46
C ASN A 43 10.12 -6.76 13.00
N LEU A 44 11.19 -6.02 12.71
CA LEU A 44 11.56 -5.63 11.34
C LEU A 44 11.98 -6.87 10.55
N VAL A 45 11.23 -7.22 9.51
CA VAL A 45 11.49 -8.40 8.67
C VAL A 45 12.00 -8.04 7.28
N SER A 46 11.79 -6.82 6.81
CA SER A 46 12.29 -6.34 5.53
C SER A 46 12.56 -4.84 5.56
N SER A 47 13.62 -4.41 4.88
CA SER A 47 13.95 -3.00 4.66
C SER A 47 14.55 -2.84 3.27
N LYS A 48 14.09 -1.83 2.55
CA LYS A 48 14.61 -1.43 1.24
C LYS A 48 14.72 0.09 1.19
N SER A 49 15.81 0.59 0.63
CA SER A 49 15.99 2.02 0.35
C SER A 49 16.23 2.20 -1.13
N ASP A 50 15.80 3.35 -1.64
CA ASP A 50 16.02 3.74 -3.02
C ASP A 50 17.31 4.57 -3.21
N SER A 51 17.37 5.32 -4.31
CA SER A 51 18.46 6.26 -4.58
C SER A 51 18.18 7.63 -3.93
N ALA A 52 19.24 8.28 -3.45
CA ALA A 52 19.15 9.59 -2.82
C ALA A 52 18.57 10.65 -3.79
N GLY A 53 17.72 11.54 -3.26
CA GLY A 53 17.12 12.64 -4.00
C GLY A 53 15.87 12.26 -4.82
N MET A 54 15.34 11.05 -4.63
CA MET A 54 14.03 10.68 -5.17
C MET A 54 12.90 11.26 -4.31
N GLU A 55 11.84 11.72 -4.98
CA GLU A 55 10.67 12.28 -4.33
C GLU A 55 9.46 11.34 -4.52
N PRO A 56 8.72 11.01 -3.43
CA PRO A 56 7.48 10.25 -3.55
C PRO A 56 6.47 11.02 -4.39
N ALA A 57 6.00 10.43 -5.50
CA ALA A 57 4.98 11.05 -6.34
C ALA A 57 3.57 10.52 -6.06
N VAL A 58 3.46 9.22 -5.80
CA VAL A 58 2.17 8.53 -5.60
C VAL A 58 2.35 7.46 -4.54
N PHE A 59 1.36 7.33 -3.66
CA PHE A 59 1.13 6.15 -2.84
C PHE A 59 -0.01 5.36 -3.46
N TYR A 60 0.27 4.15 -3.95
CA TYR A 60 -0.75 3.30 -4.56
C TYR A 60 -0.56 1.83 -4.16
N GLY A 61 -1.67 1.11 -4.17
CA GLY A 61 -1.71 -0.35 -4.04
C GLY A 61 -2.19 -0.98 -5.33
N PHE A 62 -1.56 -2.08 -5.71
CA PHE A 62 -2.00 -2.91 -6.82
C PHE A 62 -1.70 -4.39 -6.53
N ASN A 63 -2.47 -5.29 -7.14
CA ASN A 63 -2.24 -6.72 -7.10
C ASN A 63 -1.36 -7.12 -8.28
N GLU A 64 -0.11 -7.49 -8.02
CA GLU A 64 0.87 -7.78 -9.06
C GLU A 64 1.23 -9.28 -9.10
N CYS A 65 1.35 -9.83 -10.30
CA CYS A 65 1.85 -11.17 -10.58
C CYS A 65 3.20 -11.07 -11.28
N VAL A 66 4.26 -11.55 -10.62
CA VAL A 66 5.64 -11.39 -11.10
C VAL A 66 6.02 -12.48 -12.13
N ASP A 67 5.39 -13.66 -12.09
CA ASP A 67 5.63 -14.74 -13.06
C ASP A 67 4.42 -15.70 -13.09
N HIS A 68 3.73 -15.79 -14.23
CA HIS A 68 2.47 -16.54 -14.46
C HIS A 68 1.19 -16.02 -13.76
N SER A 69 0.05 -16.67 -14.04
CA SER A 69 -1.21 -16.47 -13.30
C SER A 69 -1.04 -16.69 -11.80
N CYS A 70 -1.45 -15.72 -10.97
CA CYS A 70 -1.51 -15.86 -9.51
C CYS A 70 -2.77 -16.56 -9.03
N GLY A 71 -3.69 -16.89 -9.94
CA GLY A 71 -4.98 -17.46 -9.62
C GLY A 71 -5.89 -16.48 -8.88
N THR A 72 -6.63 -16.96 -7.89
CA THR A 72 -7.59 -16.15 -7.13
C THR A 72 -6.96 -15.56 -5.88
N LEU A 73 -6.93 -14.23 -5.79
CA LEU A 73 -6.61 -13.51 -4.56
C LEU A 73 -7.90 -13.23 -3.78
N LYS A 74 -7.99 -13.76 -2.56
CA LYS A 74 -9.13 -13.50 -1.69
C LYS A 74 -9.21 -12.01 -1.33
N ALA A 75 -10.42 -11.53 -1.06
CA ALA A 75 -10.65 -10.19 -0.53
C ALA A 75 -9.80 -9.94 0.73
N TYR A 76 -9.25 -8.73 0.85
CA TYR A 76 -8.39 -8.32 1.95
C TYR A 76 -8.60 -6.83 2.27
N SER A 77 -8.00 -6.35 3.33
CA SER A 77 -8.10 -4.94 3.71
C SER A 77 -6.78 -4.38 4.23
N TRP A 78 -6.57 -3.10 4.00
CA TRP A 78 -5.63 -2.28 4.75
C TRP A 78 -6.40 -1.45 5.78
N SER A 79 -5.77 -1.18 6.91
CA SER A 79 -6.38 -0.44 8.02
C SER A 79 -5.35 0.46 8.71
N ASN A 80 -5.82 1.50 9.40
CA ASN A 80 -4.99 2.43 10.17
C ASN A 80 -3.87 3.07 9.33
N ILE A 81 -4.20 3.53 8.13
CA ILE A 81 -3.24 4.20 7.26
C ILE A 81 -3.16 5.66 7.67
N THR A 82 -1.95 6.15 7.90
CA THR A 82 -1.67 7.57 8.17
C THR A 82 -0.66 8.09 7.17
N VAL A 83 -0.98 9.21 6.53
CA VAL A 83 -0.08 9.92 5.62
C VAL A 83 0.29 11.26 6.24
N HIS A 84 1.58 11.51 6.36
CA HIS A 84 2.11 12.81 6.81
C HIS A 84 2.76 13.53 5.63
N LEU A 85 2.31 14.74 5.36
CA LEU A 85 2.89 15.58 4.30
C LEU A 85 3.96 16.51 4.86
N SER A 86 4.95 16.85 4.04
CA SER A 86 6.01 17.81 4.43
C SER A 86 5.45 19.22 4.64
N ASP A 87 4.33 19.55 4.01
CA ASP A 87 3.58 20.80 4.11
C ASP A 87 2.07 20.50 4.04
N ALA A 88 1.24 21.38 4.58
CA ALA A 88 -0.20 21.18 4.60
C ALA A 88 -0.79 21.34 3.18
N ASP A 89 -1.63 20.40 2.76
CA ASP A 89 -2.38 20.45 1.50
C ASP A 89 -3.79 19.88 1.70
N GLU A 90 -4.79 20.76 1.79
CA GLU A 90 -6.21 20.39 1.94
C GLU A 90 -6.77 19.65 0.72
N ASN A 91 -6.15 19.78 -0.46
CA ASN A 91 -6.62 19.13 -1.68
C ASN A 91 -6.08 17.71 -1.87
N TYR A 92 -5.12 17.27 -1.06
CA TYR A 92 -4.51 15.95 -1.20
C TYR A 92 -5.56 14.82 -1.15
N GLY A 93 -6.57 14.92 -0.27
CA GLY A 93 -7.67 13.96 -0.19
C GLY A 93 -8.45 13.78 -1.50
N ASN A 94 -8.51 14.82 -2.35
CA ASN A 94 -9.19 14.75 -3.65
C ASN A 94 -8.44 13.91 -4.69
N THR A 95 -7.16 13.59 -4.42
CA THR A 95 -6.37 12.70 -5.29
C THR A 95 -6.62 11.21 -4.99
N PHE A 96 -7.31 10.92 -3.89
CA PHE A 96 -7.61 9.56 -3.49
C PHE A 96 -8.58 8.91 -4.49
N SER A 97 -8.13 7.84 -5.12
CA SER A 97 -8.89 7.09 -6.12
C SER A 97 -8.81 5.61 -5.80
N LEU A 98 -9.90 4.90 -6.12
CA LEU A 98 -10.05 3.48 -5.84
C LEU A 98 -10.48 2.76 -7.12
N PHE A 99 -9.90 1.58 -7.32
CA PHE A 99 -10.32 0.65 -8.36
C PHE A 99 -10.54 -0.72 -7.71
N ASN A 100 -11.72 -1.31 -7.92
CA ASN A 100 -12.13 -2.57 -7.29
C ASN A 100 -11.94 -2.62 -5.75
N ALA A 101 -12.10 -1.47 -5.09
CA ALA A 101 -11.91 -1.29 -3.66
C ALA A 101 -12.90 -0.28 -3.09
N ALA A 102 -13.12 -0.33 -1.78
CA ALA A 102 -14.02 0.55 -1.05
C ALA A 102 -13.34 1.17 0.18
N SER A 103 -13.62 2.44 0.45
CA SER A 103 -13.17 3.17 1.63
C SER A 103 -14.16 4.28 1.95
N ASP A 104 -14.19 4.72 3.20
CA ASP A 104 -14.94 5.90 3.63
C ASP A 104 -14.16 7.20 3.31
N GLY A 105 -12.94 7.07 2.77
CA GLY A 105 -12.11 8.16 2.27
C GLY A 105 -11.11 8.69 3.31
N PRO A 106 -10.13 9.50 2.86
CA PRO A 106 -9.17 10.13 3.73
C PRO A 106 -9.79 11.31 4.48
N THR A 107 -9.46 11.46 5.76
CA THR A 107 -9.90 12.58 6.60
C THR A 107 -8.70 13.33 7.16
N THR A 108 -8.86 14.63 7.41
CA THR A 108 -7.84 15.48 8.04
C THR A 108 -8.51 16.43 9.03
N SER A 109 -7.77 16.84 10.05
CA SER A 109 -8.20 17.82 11.05
C SER A 109 -7.18 18.93 11.29
N ASP A 110 -6.04 18.89 10.61
CA ASP A 110 -4.90 19.79 10.78
C ASP A 110 -4.59 20.58 9.50
N GLY A 111 -5.61 20.87 8.69
CA GLY A 111 -5.48 21.62 7.44
C GLY A 111 -4.82 20.82 6.31
N GLY A 112 -4.88 19.49 6.36
CA GLY A 112 -4.30 18.63 5.32
C GLY A 112 -2.82 18.34 5.51
N LYS A 113 -2.27 18.50 6.72
CA LYS A 113 -0.90 18.10 7.05
C LYS A 113 -0.79 16.60 7.34
N THR A 114 -1.82 16.05 7.97
CA THR A 114 -1.97 14.63 8.27
C THR A 114 -3.31 14.13 7.73
N TRP A 115 -3.26 13.00 7.03
CA TRP A 115 -4.42 12.33 6.48
C TRP A 115 -4.57 10.94 7.07
N TYR A 116 -5.77 10.62 7.54
CA TYR A 116 -6.14 9.34 8.13
C TYR A 116 -7.09 8.59 7.21
N ILE A 117 -6.80 7.33 6.93
CA ILE A 117 -7.69 6.42 6.21
C ILE A 117 -7.89 5.20 7.09
N ASP A 118 -9.11 5.07 7.63
CA ASP A 118 -9.46 4.00 8.58
C ASP A 118 -9.32 2.62 7.95
N SER A 119 -9.84 2.47 6.72
CA SER A 119 -9.76 1.22 5.98
C SER A 119 -9.87 1.41 4.47
N ILE A 120 -9.13 0.56 3.74
CA ILE A 120 -9.34 0.28 2.31
C ILE A 120 -9.64 -1.21 2.20
N ARG A 121 -10.82 -1.53 1.66
CA ARG A 121 -11.34 -2.89 1.50
C ARG A 121 -11.25 -3.29 0.03
N PHE A 122 -10.42 -4.26 -0.28
CA PHE A 122 -10.22 -4.77 -1.63
C PHE A 122 -11.14 -5.96 -1.86
N ALA A 123 -11.84 -5.95 -2.99
CA ALA A 123 -12.62 -7.10 -3.39
C ALA A 123 -11.71 -8.28 -3.75
N LYS A 124 -12.31 -9.45 -3.90
CA LYS A 124 -11.63 -10.61 -4.49
C LYS A 124 -11.13 -10.24 -5.89
N ASP A 125 -9.95 -10.75 -6.25
CA ASP A 125 -9.33 -10.53 -7.55
C ASP A 125 -8.99 -11.86 -8.24
N TYR A 126 -9.09 -11.87 -9.57
CA TYR A 126 -8.85 -13.04 -10.43
C TYR A 126 -7.70 -12.70 -11.37
N LEU A 127 -6.51 -13.20 -11.05
CA LEU A 127 -5.27 -12.83 -11.70
C LEU A 127 -4.82 -13.94 -12.66
N TYR A 128 -5.68 -14.27 -13.63
CA TYR A 128 -5.43 -15.27 -14.67
C TYR A 128 -5.06 -14.59 -16.00
N GLU A 129 -4.13 -15.19 -16.75
CA GLU A 129 -3.66 -14.64 -18.05
C GLU A 129 -4.75 -14.63 -19.13
N ASP A 130 -5.76 -15.49 -19.01
CA ASP A 130 -6.87 -15.65 -19.95
C ASP A 130 -8.13 -14.89 -19.51
N ASP A 131 -8.02 -13.99 -18.54
CA ASP A 131 -9.12 -13.27 -17.89
C ASP A 131 -10.21 -14.20 -17.29
N SER A 132 -9.88 -15.47 -17.06
CA SER A 132 -10.83 -16.42 -16.52
C SER A 132 -11.13 -16.17 -15.04
N VAL A 133 -12.37 -16.48 -14.66
CA VAL A 133 -12.84 -16.43 -13.28
C VAL A 133 -13.00 -17.88 -12.81
N GLN A 134 -11.96 -18.40 -12.16
CA GLN A 134 -11.91 -19.81 -11.73
C GLN A 134 -11.75 -19.91 -10.20
N GLU A 135 -12.44 -20.86 -9.58
CA GLU A 135 -12.28 -21.19 -8.16
C GLU A 135 -11.85 -22.65 -8.05
N CYS A 136 -10.76 -22.93 -7.31
CA CYS A 136 -10.44 -24.29 -6.92
C CYS A 136 -11.34 -24.68 -5.74
N TYR A 137 -12.26 -25.61 -5.96
CA TYR A 137 -13.15 -26.18 -4.93
C TYR A 137 -12.46 -27.29 -4.13
#